data_AF-A0A4R9PCW3-F1
#
_entry.id   AF-A0A4R9PCW3-F1
#
_cell.length_a   1.000
_cell.length_b   1.000
_cell.length_c   1.000
_cell.angle_alpha   90.00
_cell.angle_beta   90.00
_cell.angle_gamma   90.00
#
_symmetry.space_group_name_H-M   'P 1'
#
loop_
_entity.id
_entity.type
_entity.pdbx_description
1 polymer ?
#
loop_
_entity_poly.entity_id
_entity_poly.type
_entity_poly.pdbx_seq_one_letter_code
_entity_poly.pdbx_strand_id
1 'polypeptide(L)'
;AMGDGFDGVEVDPVELVSEESDKAIARAAAAGKASLQAGRSVVLYTALGPAADRGAEIDRQEGARHKLGRGLGELLRALAVAQKLKRVIIAGGDTSSQALGHIAV
;
A
#
# COMPACT_ATOMS: atom_id res chain seq x y z
N ALA A 1 14.75 6.99 2.12
CA ALA A 1 14.19 5.83 1.41
C ALA A 1 14.41 5.93 -0.10
N MET A 2 13.71 6.82 -0.82
CA MET A 2 13.89 6.94 -2.29
C MET A 2 15.28 7.43 -2.69
N GLY A 3 15.90 8.30 -1.88
CA GLY A 3 17.32 8.69 -2.05
C GLY A 3 18.35 7.59 -1.72
N ASP A 4 17.91 6.46 -1.15
CA ASP A 4 18.77 5.36 -0.69
C ASP A 4 18.62 4.10 -1.56
N GLY A 5 18.03 4.23 -2.75
CA GLY A 5 17.89 3.14 -3.73
C GLY A 5 16.58 2.35 -3.65
N PHE A 6 15.57 2.85 -2.95
CA PHE A 6 14.21 2.30 -3.02
C PHE A 6 13.41 2.98 -4.13
N ASP A 7 12.64 2.20 -4.87
CA ASP A 7 11.61 2.77 -5.75
C ASP A 7 10.39 3.15 -4.93
N GLY A 8 9.82 4.32 -5.20
CA GLY A 8 8.55 4.76 -4.62
C GLY A 8 7.39 4.43 -5.54
N VAL A 9 6.33 3.83 -5.00
CA VAL A 9 5.04 3.67 -5.67
C VAL A 9 4.00 4.38 -4.83
N GLU A 10 3.51 5.51 -5.34
CA GLU A 10 2.39 6.23 -4.73
C GLU A 10 1.09 5.46 -5.01
N VAL A 11 0.24 5.38 -3.98
CA VAL A 11 -1.08 4.75 -4.06
C VAL A 11 -2.10 5.74 -3.53
N ASP A 12 -2.99 6.22 -4.38
CA ASP A 12 -4.01 7.19 -3.96
C ASP A 12 -4.95 6.54 -2.91
N PRO A 13 -4.98 7.05 -1.67
CA PRO A 13 -5.82 6.47 -0.63
C PRO A 13 -7.31 6.69 -0.88
N VAL A 14 -7.70 7.70 -1.66
CA VAL A 14 -9.10 7.94 -2.05
C VAL A 14 -9.56 6.90 -3.06
N GLU A 15 -8.72 6.57 -4.04
CA GLU A 15 -9.04 5.48 -4.97
C GLU A 15 -9.13 4.14 -4.24
N LEU A 16 -8.26 3.86 -3.27
CA LEU A 16 -8.26 2.62 -2.49
C LEU A 16 -9.54 2.39 -1.68
N VAL A 17 -10.26 3.44 -1.29
CA VAL A 17 -11.52 3.32 -0.53
C VAL A 17 -12.78 3.46 -1.40
N SER A 18 -12.59 3.74 -2.69
CA SER A 18 -13.64 3.87 -3.69
C SER A 18 -13.98 2.53 -4.35
N GLU A 19 -14.93 2.56 -5.29
CA GLU A 19 -15.28 1.41 -6.14
C GLU A 19 -14.14 1.02 -7.12
N GLU A 20 -13.13 1.89 -7.28
CA GLU A 20 -11.97 1.65 -8.14
C GLU A 20 -10.80 0.97 -7.40
N SER A 21 -11.01 0.55 -6.14
CA SER A 21 -9.99 -0.04 -5.27
C SER A 21 -9.20 -1.17 -5.93
N ASP A 22 -9.90 -2.13 -6.57
CA ASP A 22 -9.26 -3.26 -7.24
C ASP A 22 -8.30 -2.81 -8.36
N LYS A 23 -8.68 -1.76 -9.12
CA LYS A 23 -7.83 -1.21 -10.17
C LYS A 23 -6.64 -0.47 -9.58
N ALA A 24 -6.83 0.29 -8.50
CA ALA A 24 -5.75 0.96 -7.80
C ALA A 24 -4.72 -0.05 -7.26
N ILE A 25 -5.20 -1.12 -6.61
CA ILE A 25 -4.37 -2.22 -6.11
C ILE A 25 -3.62 -2.90 -7.27
N ALA A 26 -4.30 -3.25 -8.35
CA ALA A 26 -3.68 -3.92 -9.50
C ALA A 26 -2.57 -3.06 -10.15
N ARG A 27 -2.80 -1.76 -10.31
CA ARG A 27 -1.80 -0.81 -10.83
C ARG A 27 -0.58 -0.72 -9.92
N ALA A 28 -0.80 -0.52 -8.62
CA ALA A 28 0.28 -0.45 -7.65
C ALA A 28 1.08 -1.77 -7.56
N ALA A 29 0.39 -2.91 -7.62
CA ALA A 29 1.01 -4.24 -7.61
C ALA A 29 1.88 -4.46 -8.86
N ALA A 30 1.41 -4.04 -10.04
CA ALA A 30 2.18 -4.14 -11.27
C ALA A 30 3.46 -3.28 -11.21
N ALA A 31 3.35 -2.03 -10.73
CA ALA A 31 4.49 -1.14 -10.55
C ALA A 31 5.49 -1.69 -9.53
N GLY A 32 5.02 -2.13 -8.36
CA GLY A 32 5.86 -2.71 -7.32
C GLY A 32 6.56 -3.99 -7.78
N LYS A 33 5.85 -4.85 -8.51
CA LYS A 33 6.41 -6.07 -9.11
C LYS A 33 7.53 -5.73 -10.09
N ALA A 34 7.35 -4.76 -10.97
CA ALA A 34 8.38 -4.35 -11.92
C ALA A 34 9.66 -3.89 -11.21
N SER A 35 9.54 -3.08 -10.15
CA SER A 35 10.68 -2.67 -9.31
C SER A 35 11.40 -3.88 -8.69
N LEU A 36 10.64 -4.79 -8.08
CA LEU A 36 11.19 -5.96 -7.40
C LEU A 36 11.90 -6.90 -8.39
N GLN A 37 11.35 -7.07 -9.59
CA GLN A 37 11.96 -7.85 -10.67
C GLN A 37 13.24 -7.20 -11.22
N ALA A 38 13.36 -5.88 -11.13
CA ALA A 38 14.60 -5.15 -11.41
C ALA A 38 15.64 -5.25 -10.27
N GLY A 39 15.37 -6.02 -9.21
CA GLY A 39 16.27 -6.22 -8.08
C GLY A 39 16.27 -5.07 -7.06
N ARG A 40 15.33 -4.13 -7.16
CA ARG A 40 15.21 -2.99 -6.24
C ARG A 40 14.15 -3.26 -5.16
N SER A 41 14.37 -2.70 -3.98
CA SER A 41 13.34 -2.66 -2.94
C SER A 41 12.33 -1.55 -3.26
N VAL A 42 11.07 -1.74 -2.88
CA VAL A 42 9.99 -0.79 -3.17
C VAL A 42 9.36 -0.30 -1.87
N VAL A 43 8.98 0.98 -1.84
CA VAL A 43 8.14 1.59 -0.82
C VAL A 43 6.82 1.98 -1.45
N LEU A 44 5.73 1.36 -0.97
CA LEU A 44 4.37 1.77 -1.33
C LEU A 44 3.86 2.73 -0.27
N TYR A 45 3.36 3.89 -0.67
CA TYR A 45 2.92 4.94 0.25
C TYR A 45 1.67 5.66 -0.25
N THR A 46 0.84 6.13 0.67
CA THR A 46 -0.39 6.87 0.38
C THR A 46 -0.27 8.38 0.57
N ALA A 47 0.81 8.84 1.22
CA ALA A 47 1.12 10.25 1.39
C ALA A 47 2.62 10.46 1.54
N LEU A 48 3.14 11.53 0.94
CA LEU A 48 4.53 11.99 1.10
C LEU A 48 4.56 13.35 1.83
N GLY A 49 4.31 13.31 3.14
CA GLY A 49 4.26 14.50 3.99
C GLY A 49 2.88 15.17 4.07
N PRO A 50 2.72 16.22 4.90
CA PRO A 50 1.41 16.78 5.26
C PRO A 50 0.60 17.34 4.10
N ALA A 51 1.26 17.83 3.04
CA ALA A 51 0.58 18.38 1.86
C ALA A 51 -0.14 17.32 1.03
N ALA A 52 0.27 16.05 1.15
CA ALA A 52 -0.36 14.91 0.49
C ALA A 52 -1.37 14.19 1.42
N ASP A 53 -1.62 14.72 2.61
CA ASP A 53 -2.56 14.12 3.55
C ASP A 53 -4.01 14.29 3.05
N ARG A 54 -4.66 13.15 2.83
CA ARG A 54 -6.05 13.03 2.37
C ARG A 54 -6.97 12.48 3.47
N GLY A 55 -6.50 12.40 4.72
CA GLY A 55 -7.22 11.79 5.84
C GLY A 55 -8.63 12.35 6.05
N ALA A 56 -8.78 13.68 5.99
CA ALA A 56 -10.09 14.33 6.13
C ALA A 56 -11.09 13.92 5.04
N GLU A 57 -10.62 13.54 3.84
CA GLU A 57 -11.49 13.07 2.77
C GLU A 57 -11.92 11.62 2.96
N ILE A 58 -10.97 10.79 3.39
CA ILE A 58 -11.19 9.38 3.72
C ILE A 58 -12.19 9.28 4.88
N ASP A 59 -12.03 10.10 5.92
CA ASP A 59 -12.88 10.08 7.11
C ASP A 59 -14.33 10.49 6.85
N ARG A 60 -14.65 11.10 5.70
CA ARG A 60 -16.04 11.38 5.29
C ARG A 60 -16.82 10.13 4.88
N GLN A 61 -16.12 9.04 4.56
CA GLN A 61 -16.74 7.79 4.15
C GLN A 61 -16.68 6.78 5.29
N GLU A 62 -17.85 6.29 5.70
CA GLU A 62 -17.95 5.30 6.77
C GLU A 62 -17.16 4.02 6.42
N GLY A 63 -16.34 3.56 7.38
CA GLY A 63 -15.50 2.37 7.20
C GLY A 63 -14.30 2.55 6.26
N ALA A 64 -14.03 3.75 5.76
CA ALA A 64 -12.96 3.98 4.79
C ALA A 64 -11.57 3.62 5.33
N ARG A 65 -11.27 3.88 6.61
CA ARG A 65 -9.99 3.44 7.23
C ARG A 65 -9.82 1.92 7.24
N HIS A 66 -10.91 1.17 7.38
CA HIS A 66 -10.90 -0.29 7.31
C HIS A 66 -10.70 -0.77 5.87
N LYS A 67 -11.39 -0.13 4.91
CA LYS A 67 -11.20 -0.41 3.47
C LYS A 67 -9.76 -0.11 3.03
N LEU A 68 -9.20 1.01 3.48
CA LEU A 68 -7.82 1.39 3.20
C LEU A 68 -6.84 0.36 3.73
N GLY A 69 -7.00 -0.06 4.99
CA GLY A 69 -6.16 -1.10 5.61
C GLY A 69 -6.24 -2.43 4.86
N ARG A 70 -7.44 -2.85 4.46
CA ARG A 70 -7.66 -4.05 3.64
C ARG A 70 -6.97 -3.94 2.29
N GLY A 71 -7.19 -2.87 1.53
CA GLY A 71 -6.60 -2.69 0.20
C GLY A 71 -5.06 -2.67 0.23
N LEU A 72 -4.47 -2.04 1.25
CA LEU A 72 -3.02 -2.08 1.47
C LEU A 72 -2.54 -3.49 1.85
N GLY A 73 -3.31 -4.23 2.65
CA GLY A 73 -3.02 -5.63 2.99
C GLY A 73 -3.08 -6.57 1.78
N GLU A 74 -4.06 -6.39 0.91
CA GLU A 74 -4.21 -7.14 -0.34
C GLU A 74 -3.06 -6.86 -1.31
N LEU A 75 -2.71 -5.58 -1.49
CA LEU A 75 -1.55 -5.15 -2.27
C LEU A 75 -0.25 -5.77 -1.73
N LEU A 76 -0.07 -5.72 -0.42
CA LEU A 76 1.09 -6.32 0.23
C LEU A 76 1.15 -7.83 0.00
N ARG A 77 0.05 -8.55 0.21
CA ARG A 77 -0.03 -10.00 -0.01
C ARG A 77 0.28 -10.35 -1.46
N ALA A 78 -0.27 -9.60 -2.42
CA ALA A 78 -0.03 -9.81 -3.84
C ALA A 78 1.46 -9.74 -4.18
N LEU A 79 2.18 -8.75 -3.65
CA LEU A 79 3.63 -8.60 -3.86
C LEU A 79 4.43 -9.67 -3.12
N ALA A 80 4.13 -9.90 -1.84
CA ALA A 80 4.87 -10.84 -1.00
C ALA A 80 4.81 -12.27 -1.54
N VAL A 81 3.61 -12.72 -1.94
CA VAL A 81 3.41 -14.06 -2.51
C VAL A 81 4.03 -14.15 -3.89
N ALA A 82 3.74 -13.20 -4.80
CA ALA A 82 4.20 -13.28 -6.18
C ALA A 82 5.73 -13.17 -6.31
N GLN A 83 6.38 -12.40 -5.43
CA GLN A 83 7.83 -12.18 -5.46
C GLN A 83 8.59 -12.97 -4.37
N LYS A 84 7.89 -13.81 -3.59
CA LYS A 84 8.46 -14.63 -2.50
C LYS A 84 9.32 -13.79 -1.54
N LEU A 85 8.80 -12.63 -1.15
CA LEU A 85 9.54 -11.68 -0.31
C LEU A 85 9.80 -12.30 1.08
N LYS A 86 11.06 -12.27 1.51
CA LYS A 86 11.46 -12.76 2.84
C LYS A 86 11.26 -11.74 3.95
N ARG A 87 11.13 -10.46 3.59
CA ARG A 87 11.03 -9.32 4.50
C ARG A 87 10.03 -8.33 3.96
N VAL A 88 9.19 -7.85 4.86
CA VAL A 88 8.17 -6.82 4.62
C VAL A 88 8.19 -5.91 5.83
N ILE A 89 8.06 -4.60 5.61
CA ILE A 89 7.92 -3.61 6.67
C ILE A 89 6.60 -2.88 6.43
N ILE A 90 5.83 -2.71 7.49
CA ILE A 90 4.61 -1.90 7.50
C ILE A 90 4.84 -0.77 8.49
N ALA A 91 4.50 0.46 8.07
CA ALA A 91 4.63 1.65 8.91
C ALA A 91 3.33 2.45 8.88
N GLY A 92 2.94 2.96 10.05
CA GLY A 92 1.67 3.67 10.28
C GLY A 92 0.88 3.05 11.44
N GLY A 93 0.30 3.87 12.32
CA GLY A 93 -0.42 3.40 13.51
C GLY A 93 -1.64 2.53 13.18
N ASP A 94 -2.43 2.94 12.19
CA ASP A 94 -3.61 2.20 11.72
C ASP A 94 -3.25 1.09 10.71
N THR A 95 -2.18 1.28 9.91
CA THR A 95 -1.74 0.34 8.87
C THR A 95 -1.11 -0.92 9.44
N SER A 96 -0.33 -0.80 10.52
CA SER A 96 0.39 -1.93 11.13
C SER A 96 -0.56 -2.93 11.81
N SER A 97 -1.61 -2.43 12.47
CA SER A 97 -2.57 -3.26 13.21
C SER A 97 -3.48 -4.07 12.28
N GLN A 98 -3.84 -3.54 11.10
CA GLN A 98 -4.70 -4.22 10.14
C GLN A 98 -3.94 -5.17 9.20
N ALA A 99 -2.74 -4.77 8.75
CA ALA A 99 -1.96 -5.57 7.80
C ALA A 99 -1.53 -6.94 8.38
N LEU A 100 -1.29 -7.03 9.69
CA LEU A 100 -0.99 -8.31 10.36
C LEU A 100 -2.11 -9.35 10.20
N GLY A 101 -3.37 -8.93 10.16
CA GLY A 101 -4.52 -9.82 9.97
C GLY A 101 -4.59 -10.46 8.57
N HIS A 102 -3.94 -9.86 7.57
CA HIS A 102 -3.97 -10.33 6.18
C HIS A 102 -2.75 -11.18 5.77
N ILE A 103 -1.69 -11.20 6.59
CA ILE A 103 -0.47 -11.99 6.36
C ILE A 103 -0.55 -13.35 7.07
N ALA A 104 -1.35 -13.46 8.14
CA ALA A 104 -1.45 -14.66 8.97
C ALA A 104 -2.35 -15.78 8.40
N VAL A 105 -2.75 -15.72 7.12
CA VAL A 105 -3.60 -16.74 6.46
C VAL A 105 -2.99 -17.20 5.13
#